data_AF-A0A836RSZ9-F1
#
_entry.id   AF-A0A836RSZ9-F1
#
_cell.length_a   1.000
_cell.length_b   1.000
_cell.length_c   1.000
_cell.angle_alpha   90.00
_cell.angle_beta   90.00
_cell.angle_gamma   90.00
#
_symmetry.space_group_name_H-M   'P 1'
#
loop_
_entity.id
_entity.type
_entity.pdbx_description
1 polymer ?
#
loop_
_entity_poly.entity_id
_entity_poly.type
_entity_poly.pdbx_seq_one_letter_code
_entity_poly.pdbx_strand_id
1 'polypeptide(L)'
;LKEANPLIKTYKRQYGDDKDYTAQFVLEYGKYYRSQKNFDKAIKFFNQVKSKYSSSDYVDDADYYMALTYLTLNKNEEAFKILSNFYTKYPKSDRLPEVLNSLGSLYFRSEKFDDAINMFKNALNVCKDRELKKSILSNLIKTYTFTGFWDAAQATARRYVDEFPDADDLIFKKIIIGRSYINLNQFQNAVEYLRSIKREADSEIEPEIQFYIGDAYLKAGEYENAIAEFVKIPLLSKKTKLQWEASALYYSGQAYEKLGRIPDAVRMYKEIIKRPGIDLTLKKEAEKRIKQIKG
;
A
#
# COMPACT_ATOMS: atom_id res chain seq x y z
N LEU A 1 -26.10 -14.10 18.59
CA LEU A 1 -26.46 -13.60 19.95
C LEU A 1 -27.59 -14.39 20.61
N LYS A 2 -28.72 -14.67 19.93
CA LYS A 2 -29.83 -15.44 20.53
C LYS A 2 -29.40 -16.81 21.08
N GLU A 3 -28.44 -17.48 20.43
CA GLU A 3 -27.90 -18.78 20.89
C GLU A 3 -26.72 -18.64 21.87
N ALA A 4 -25.94 -17.57 21.78
CA ALA A 4 -24.75 -17.34 22.63
C ALA A 4 -25.12 -16.85 24.04
N ASN A 5 -26.15 -15.98 24.17
CA ASN A 5 -26.53 -15.40 25.47
C ASN A 5 -26.98 -16.45 26.51
N PRO A 6 -27.79 -17.48 26.15
CA PRO A 6 -28.15 -18.56 27.08
C PRO A 6 -26.95 -19.41 27.52
N LEU A 7 -26.00 -19.68 26.61
CA LEU A 7 -24.78 -20.43 26.91
C LEU A 7 -23.90 -19.68 27.92
N ILE A 8 -23.76 -18.36 27.77
CA ILE A 8 -23.01 -17.51 28.71
C ILE A 8 -23.68 -17.47 30.08
N LYS A 9 -25.01 -17.35 30.12
CA LYS A 9 -25.77 -17.36 31.39
C LYS A 9 -25.63 -18.70 32.11
N THR A 10 -25.61 -19.79 31.35
CA THR A 10 -25.41 -21.16 31.88
C THR A 10 -23.98 -21.34 32.39
N TYR A 11 -22.98 -20.87 31.63
CA TYR A 11 -21.58 -20.91 32.03
C TYR A 11 -21.30 -20.12 33.31
N LYS A 12 -21.78 -18.87 33.42
CA LYS A 12 -21.67 -18.05 34.64
C LYS A 12 -22.30 -18.71 35.86
N ARG A 13 -23.39 -19.46 35.66
CA ARG A 13 -24.07 -20.21 36.74
C ARG A 13 -23.27 -21.45 37.17
N GLN A 14 -22.51 -22.04 36.25
CA GLN A 14 -21.77 -23.29 36.46
C GLN A 14 -20.34 -23.08 36.98
N TYR A 15 -19.64 -22.04 36.52
CA TYR A 15 -18.22 -21.81 36.83
C TYR A 15 -17.95 -20.54 37.65
N GLY A 16 -19.00 -19.79 38.03
CA GLY A 16 -18.89 -18.52 38.76
C GLY A 16 -18.56 -17.32 37.86
N ASP A 17 -18.47 -16.14 38.47
CA ASP A 17 -18.13 -14.89 37.77
C ASP A 17 -16.62 -14.74 37.65
N ASP A 18 -15.99 -15.68 36.93
CA ASP A 18 -14.61 -15.51 36.51
C ASP A 18 -14.52 -14.25 35.63
N LYS A 19 -13.70 -13.30 36.09
CA LYS A 19 -13.60 -11.98 35.50
C LYS A 19 -13.02 -12.03 34.10
N ASP A 20 -12.11 -12.95 33.82
CA ASP A 20 -11.43 -13.03 32.53
C ASP A 20 -12.31 -13.70 31.48
N TYR A 21 -12.99 -14.79 31.83
CA TYR A 21 -13.98 -15.39 30.92
C TYR A 21 -15.12 -14.42 30.62
N THR A 22 -15.59 -13.68 31.63
CA THR A 22 -16.64 -12.68 31.40
C THR A 22 -16.14 -11.53 30.54
N ALA A 23 -14.92 -11.03 30.77
CA ALA A 23 -14.29 -10.00 29.96
C ALA A 23 -14.17 -10.44 28.49
N GLN A 24 -13.76 -11.69 28.24
CA GLN A 24 -13.68 -12.28 26.91
C GLN A 24 -15.04 -12.24 26.21
N PHE A 25 -16.12 -12.67 26.85
CA PHE A 25 -17.45 -12.61 26.24
C PHE A 25 -17.86 -11.18 25.90
N VAL A 26 -17.62 -10.22 26.80
CA VAL A 26 -17.92 -8.80 26.59
C VAL A 26 -17.10 -8.24 25.41
N LEU A 27 -15.82 -8.61 25.32
CA LEU A 27 -14.95 -8.26 24.18
C LEU A 27 -15.53 -8.82 22.86
N GLU A 28 -15.96 -10.08 22.84
CA GLU A 28 -16.56 -10.71 21.66
C GLU A 28 -17.89 -10.06 21.23
N TYR A 29 -18.72 -9.60 22.17
CA TYR A 29 -19.88 -8.76 21.83
C TYR A 29 -19.45 -7.47 21.14
N GLY A 30 -18.40 -6.82 21.65
CA GLY A 30 -17.84 -5.61 21.04
C GLY A 30 -17.40 -5.87 19.59
N LYS A 31 -16.62 -6.93 19.36
CA LYS A 31 -16.19 -7.37 18.02
C LYS A 31 -17.37 -7.71 17.11
N TYR A 32 -18.39 -8.40 17.62
CA TYR A 32 -19.61 -8.71 16.88
C TYR A 32 -20.35 -7.44 16.45
N TYR A 33 -20.61 -6.50 17.38
CA TYR A 33 -21.31 -5.27 17.00
C TYR A 33 -20.50 -4.41 16.04
N ARG A 34 -19.16 -4.44 16.15
CA ARG A 34 -18.28 -3.81 15.17
C ARG A 34 -18.43 -4.43 13.77
N SER A 35 -18.48 -5.76 13.65
CA SER A 35 -18.67 -6.42 12.35
C SER A 35 -20.05 -6.14 11.74
N GLN A 36 -21.06 -5.91 12.58
CA GLN A 36 -22.38 -5.43 12.19
C GLN A 36 -22.45 -3.91 11.91
N LYS A 37 -21.30 -3.21 11.90
CA LYS A 37 -21.19 -1.75 11.75
C LYS A 37 -21.95 -0.94 12.81
N ASN A 38 -22.35 -1.57 13.92
CA ASN A 38 -22.96 -0.89 15.06
C ASN A 38 -21.85 -0.41 16.01
N PHE A 39 -21.19 0.66 15.60
CA PHE A 39 -19.97 1.15 16.26
C PHE A 39 -20.23 1.69 17.67
N ASP A 40 -21.38 2.30 17.92
CA ASP A 40 -21.74 2.80 19.26
C ASP A 40 -21.87 1.67 20.28
N LYS A 41 -22.55 0.56 19.89
CA LYS A 41 -22.63 -0.63 20.75
C LYS A 41 -21.25 -1.27 20.91
N ALA A 42 -20.45 -1.34 19.85
CA ALA A 42 -19.10 -1.90 19.93
C ALA A 42 -18.24 -1.14 20.96
N ILE A 43 -18.19 0.19 20.87
CA ILE A 43 -17.47 1.08 21.80
C ILE A 43 -18.01 0.90 23.23
N LYS A 44 -19.33 0.78 23.40
CA LYS A 44 -19.94 0.52 24.72
C LYS A 44 -19.43 -0.78 25.35
N PHE A 45 -19.35 -1.87 24.59
CA PHE A 45 -18.83 -3.15 25.09
C PHE A 45 -17.32 -3.11 25.36
N PHE A 46 -16.51 -2.48 24.49
CA PHE A 46 -15.08 -2.31 24.77
C PHE A 46 -14.82 -1.47 26.04
N ASN A 47 -15.58 -0.38 26.24
CA ASN A 47 -15.52 0.38 27.49
C ASN A 47 -15.99 -0.41 28.71
N GLN A 48 -16.92 -1.35 28.53
CA GLN A 48 -17.34 -2.24 29.61
C GLN A 48 -16.20 -3.18 30.04
N VAL A 49 -15.42 -3.73 29.09
CA VAL A 49 -14.20 -4.50 29.42
C VAL A 49 -13.27 -3.65 30.30
N LYS A 50 -12.97 -2.43 29.85
CA LYS A 50 -12.02 -1.54 30.53
C LYS A 50 -12.48 -1.06 31.91
N SER A 51 -13.78 -0.89 32.13
CA SER A 51 -14.31 -0.32 33.38
C SER A 51 -14.67 -1.37 34.41
N LYS A 52 -15.24 -2.51 33.99
CA LYS A 52 -15.70 -3.56 34.91
C LYS A 52 -14.70 -4.71 35.08
N TYR A 53 -13.82 -4.90 34.11
CA TYR A 53 -12.85 -5.99 34.05
C TYR A 53 -11.43 -5.45 33.83
N SER A 54 -11.10 -4.34 34.49
CA SER A 54 -9.84 -3.60 34.32
C SER A 54 -8.57 -4.39 34.68
N SER A 55 -8.70 -5.50 35.41
CA SER A 55 -7.62 -6.42 35.74
C SER A 55 -7.51 -7.62 34.81
N SER A 56 -8.35 -7.70 33.77
CA SER A 56 -8.36 -8.86 32.87
C SER A 56 -7.29 -8.79 31.80
N ASP A 57 -6.94 -9.96 31.26
CA ASP A 57 -6.01 -10.10 30.13
C ASP A 57 -6.55 -9.56 28.81
N TYR A 58 -7.80 -9.04 28.78
CA TYR A 58 -8.49 -8.58 27.57
C TYR A 58 -8.63 -7.05 27.48
N VAL A 59 -8.06 -6.30 28.42
CA VAL A 59 -8.20 -4.83 28.46
C VAL A 59 -7.41 -4.16 27.34
N ASP A 60 -6.26 -4.72 26.97
CA ASP A 60 -5.44 -4.30 25.84
C ASP A 60 -6.13 -4.58 24.49
N ASP A 61 -6.72 -5.76 24.31
CA ASP A 61 -7.60 -6.09 23.20
C ASP A 61 -8.75 -5.07 23.08
N ALA A 62 -9.42 -4.76 24.18
CA ALA A 62 -10.52 -3.80 24.19
C ALA A 62 -10.07 -2.40 23.76
N ASP A 63 -8.91 -1.92 24.22
CA ASP A 63 -8.33 -0.67 23.76
C ASP A 63 -8.00 -0.72 22.26
N TYR A 64 -7.39 -1.80 21.77
CA TYR A 64 -7.05 -1.97 20.36
C TYR A 64 -8.30 -1.95 19.46
N TYR A 65 -9.32 -2.78 19.73
CA TYR A 65 -10.53 -2.82 18.91
C TYR A 65 -11.36 -1.54 19.00
N MET A 66 -11.31 -0.84 20.15
CA MET A 66 -11.93 0.47 20.28
C MET A 66 -11.21 1.51 19.39
N ALA A 67 -9.87 1.51 19.38
CA ALA A 67 -9.10 2.37 18.47
C ALA A 67 -9.41 2.07 17.00
N LEU A 68 -9.46 0.80 16.60
CA LEU A 68 -9.88 0.41 15.24
C LEU A 68 -11.29 0.90 14.89
N THR A 69 -12.18 0.92 15.88
CA THR A 69 -13.54 1.45 15.73
C THR A 69 -13.56 2.94 15.51
N TYR A 70 -12.76 3.70 16.26
CA TYR A 70 -12.58 5.12 16.01
C TYR A 70 -11.95 5.41 14.64
N LEU A 71 -10.96 4.64 14.22
CA LEU A 71 -10.38 4.76 12.87
C LEU A 71 -11.43 4.52 11.77
N THR A 72 -12.32 3.55 11.95
CA THR A 72 -13.41 3.28 10.98
C THR A 72 -14.42 4.42 10.91
N LEU A 73 -14.59 5.15 12.00
CA LEU A 73 -15.45 6.33 12.11
C LEU A 73 -14.75 7.63 11.68
N ASN A 74 -13.52 7.57 11.16
CA ASN A 74 -12.65 8.73 10.90
C ASN A 74 -12.37 9.61 12.14
N LYS A 75 -12.57 9.07 13.34
CA LYS A 75 -12.27 9.70 14.63
C LYS A 75 -10.78 9.51 14.97
N ASN A 76 -9.95 10.17 14.18
CA ASN A 76 -8.50 9.97 14.18
C ASN A 76 -7.83 10.41 15.48
N GLU A 77 -8.32 11.46 16.14
CA GLU A 77 -7.75 11.96 17.40
C GLU A 77 -8.00 10.98 18.56
N GLU A 78 -9.22 10.45 18.67
CA GLU A 78 -9.56 9.46 19.70
C GLU A 78 -8.79 8.15 19.50
N ALA A 79 -8.67 7.70 18.25
CA ALA A 79 -7.82 6.56 17.91
C ALA A 79 -6.36 6.82 18.26
N PHE A 80 -5.81 7.98 17.89
CA PHE A 80 -4.43 8.35 18.19
C PHE A 80 -4.15 8.32 19.69
N LYS A 81 -5.05 8.88 20.50
CA LYS A 81 -4.90 8.94 21.96
C LYS A 81 -4.83 7.55 22.58
N ILE A 82 -5.61 6.59 22.08
CA ILE A 82 -5.58 5.21 22.58
C ILE A 82 -4.30 4.52 22.12
N LEU A 83 -3.99 4.58 20.84
CA LEU A 83 -2.87 3.86 20.25
C LEU A 83 -1.52 4.38 20.75
N SER A 84 -1.33 5.70 20.87
CA SER A 84 -0.06 6.30 21.30
C SER A 84 0.27 5.99 22.76
N ASN A 85 -0.73 5.82 23.62
CA ASN A 85 -0.54 5.42 25.02
C ASN A 85 -0.44 3.90 25.22
N PHE A 86 -0.68 3.11 24.17
CA PHE A 86 -0.79 1.66 24.27
C PHE A 86 0.53 1.01 24.71
N TYR A 87 1.66 1.44 24.15
CA TYR A 87 2.97 0.90 24.52
C TYR A 87 3.31 1.14 25.99
N THR A 88 3.02 2.34 26.49
CA THR A 88 3.24 2.70 27.91
C THR A 88 2.34 1.87 28.84
N LYS A 89 1.09 1.62 28.43
CA LYS A 89 0.10 0.91 29.24
C LYS A 89 0.25 -0.62 29.17
N TYR A 90 0.64 -1.16 28.02
CA TYR A 90 0.70 -2.59 27.73
C TYR A 90 2.00 -2.98 27.01
N PRO A 91 3.18 -2.76 27.61
CA PRO A 91 4.48 -2.98 26.96
C PRO A 91 4.80 -4.44 26.62
N LYS A 92 3.99 -5.40 27.09
CA LYS A 92 4.13 -6.83 26.81
C LYS A 92 2.95 -7.42 26.03
N SER A 93 2.02 -6.59 25.56
CA SER A 93 0.84 -7.06 24.85
C SER A 93 1.21 -7.70 23.51
N ASP A 94 0.57 -8.83 23.20
CA ASP A 94 0.70 -9.48 21.89
C ASP A 94 0.12 -8.63 20.75
N ARG A 95 -0.67 -7.59 21.07
CA ARG A 95 -1.24 -6.63 20.11
C ARG A 95 -0.31 -5.49 19.72
N LEU A 96 0.87 -5.41 20.33
CA LEU A 96 1.82 -4.34 20.04
C LEU A 96 2.13 -4.19 18.54
N PRO A 97 2.39 -5.26 17.77
CA PRO A 97 2.66 -5.11 16.34
C PRO A 97 1.48 -4.52 15.56
N GLU A 98 0.24 -4.92 15.86
CA GLU A 98 -0.97 -4.38 15.23
C GLU A 98 -1.20 -2.91 15.56
N VAL A 99 -0.95 -2.54 16.82
CA VAL A 99 -1.07 -1.15 17.30
C VAL A 99 -0.04 -0.26 16.61
N LEU A 100 1.22 -0.70 16.56
CA LEU A 100 2.30 0.02 15.88
C LEU A 100 2.01 0.15 14.37
N ASN A 101 1.50 -0.90 13.72
CA ASN A 101 1.06 -0.81 12.32
C ASN A 101 -0.09 0.20 12.12
N SER A 102 -1.03 0.25 13.06
CA SER A 102 -2.16 1.18 13.04
C SER A 102 -1.71 2.63 13.25
N LEU A 103 -0.77 2.86 14.17
CA LEU A 103 -0.12 4.17 14.38
C LEU A 103 0.64 4.60 13.13
N GLY A 104 1.45 3.72 12.54
CA GLY A 104 2.18 4.02 11.31
C GLY A 104 1.25 4.43 10.18
N SER A 105 0.13 3.72 10.04
CA SER A 105 -0.91 4.05 9.05
C SER A 105 -1.58 5.40 9.32
N LEU A 106 -1.76 5.77 10.58
CA LEU A 106 -2.33 7.05 10.98
C LEU A 106 -1.35 8.20 10.71
N TYR A 107 -0.08 8.03 11.08
CA TYR A 107 0.99 8.98 10.74
C TYR A 107 1.13 9.19 9.24
N PHE A 108 1.07 8.10 8.45
CA PHE A 108 1.09 8.18 6.99
C PHE A 108 -0.05 9.05 6.44
N ARG A 109 -1.28 8.87 6.95
CA ARG A 109 -2.44 9.69 6.54
C ARG A 109 -2.33 11.15 6.98
N SER A 110 -1.58 11.42 8.05
CA SER A 110 -1.28 12.76 8.53
C SER A 110 0.00 13.35 7.90
N GLU A 111 0.52 12.73 6.84
CA GLU A 111 1.73 13.14 6.11
C GLU A 111 3.02 13.20 6.96
N LYS A 112 3.00 12.56 8.13
CA LYS A 112 4.15 12.41 9.02
C LYS A 112 4.92 11.14 8.66
N PHE A 113 5.61 11.16 7.53
CA PHE A 113 6.17 9.95 6.95
C PHE A 113 7.31 9.33 7.77
N ASP A 114 8.15 10.14 8.41
CA ASP A 114 9.24 9.62 9.27
C ASP A 114 8.69 8.87 10.49
N ASP A 115 7.67 9.42 11.14
CA ASP A 115 6.95 8.75 12.24
C ASP A 115 6.30 7.46 11.75
N ALA A 116 5.70 7.47 10.56
CA ALA A 116 5.10 6.28 9.96
C ALA A 116 6.12 5.17 9.74
N ILE A 117 7.27 5.50 9.14
CA ILE A 117 8.39 4.58 8.91
C ILE A 117 8.87 4.00 10.24
N ASN A 118 9.07 4.84 11.26
CA ASN A 118 9.51 4.38 12.58
C ASN A 118 8.51 3.41 13.22
N MET A 119 7.22 3.70 13.14
CA MET A 119 6.19 2.80 13.68
C MET A 119 6.13 1.47 12.94
N PHE A 120 6.21 1.46 11.61
CA PHE A 120 6.23 0.20 10.83
C PHE A 120 7.50 -0.63 11.12
N LYS A 121 8.68 0.01 11.22
CA LYS A 121 9.92 -0.68 11.60
C LYS A 121 9.82 -1.28 13.00
N ASN A 122 9.30 -0.53 13.97
CA ASN A 122 9.09 -1.04 15.32
C ASN A 122 8.10 -2.21 15.32
N ALA A 123 7.01 -2.13 14.55
CA ALA A 123 6.07 -3.22 14.39
C ALA A 123 6.76 -4.49 13.86
N LEU A 124 7.60 -4.38 12.82
CA LEU A 124 8.34 -5.52 12.26
C LEU A 124 9.32 -6.16 13.26
N ASN A 125 9.89 -5.38 14.18
CA ASN A 125 10.84 -5.89 15.17
C ASN A 125 10.18 -6.79 16.22
N VAL A 126 8.89 -6.56 16.51
CA VAL A 126 8.14 -7.34 17.51
C VAL A 126 7.11 -8.30 16.90
N CYS A 127 6.88 -8.21 15.58
CA CYS A 127 5.88 -9.02 14.89
C CYS A 127 6.34 -10.48 14.69
N LYS A 128 5.55 -11.41 15.22
CA LYS A 128 5.71 -12.86 14.98
C LYS A 128 4.70 -13.41 13.97
N ASP A 129 3.56 -12.73 13.80
CA ASP A 129 2.49 -13.17 12.91
C ASP A 129 2.84 -12.91 11.44
N ARG A 130 2.72 -13.95 10.61
CA ARG A 130 3.15 -13.91 9.20
C ARG A 130 2.31 -12.97 8.35
N GLU A 131 0.99 -13.01 8.49
CA GLU A 131 0.08 -12.18 7.68
C GLU A 131 0.15 -10.71 8.08
N LEU A 132 0.30 -10.42 9.37
CA LEU A 132 0.54 -9.07 9.86
C LEU A 132 1.90 -8.54 9.36
N LYS A 133 2.95 -9.36 9.40
CA LYS A 133 4.27 -8.99 8.85
C LYS A 133 4.17 -8.64 7.36
N LYS A 134 3.43 -9.43 6.58
CA LYS A 134 3.12 -9.15 5.15
C LYS A 134 2.46 -7.78 4.99
N SER A 135 1.45 -7.47 5.81
CA SER A 135 0.75 -6.18 5.81
C SER A 135 1.68 -5.02 6.17
N ILE A 136 2.49 -5.16 7.22
CA ILE A 136 3.42 -4.11 7.68
C ILE A 136 4.48 -3.83 6.61
N LEU A 137 5.09 -4.86 6.01
CA LEU A 137 6.05 -4.66 4.92
C LEU A 137 5.41 -3.96 3.72
N SER A 138 4.18 -4.30 3.36
CA SER A 138 3.46 -3.60 2.28
C SER A 138 3.26 -2.11 2.59
N ASN A 139 2.88 -1.78 3.83
CA ASN A 139 2.74 -0.40 4.27
C ASN A 139 4.10 0.33 4.24
N LEU A 140 5.16 -0.30 4.72
CA LEU A 140 6.50 0.28 4.73
C LEU A 140 7.05 0.52 3.31
N ILE A 141 6.89 -0.45 2.41
CA ILE A 141 7.24 -0.31 0.99
C ILE A 141 6.47 0.87 0.38
N LYS A 142 5.15 0.94 0.62
CA LYS A 142 4.32 2.05 0.15
C LYS A 142 4.85 3.39 0.66
N THR A 143 5.19 3.49 1.95
CA THR A 143 5.73 4.73 2.52
C THR A 143 7.07 5.10 1.89
N TYR A 144 8.01 4.17 1.75
CA TYR A 144 9.30 4.44 1.10
C TYR A 144 9.18 4.86 -0.37
N THR A 145 8.30 4.19 -1.13
CA THR A 145 8.06 4.59 -2.54
C THR A 145 7.39 5.95 -2.65
N PHE A 146 6.53 6.32 -1.71
CA PHE A 146 5.87 7.62 -1.68
C PHE A 146 6.84 8.75 -1.35
N THR A 147 7.78 8.53 -0.42
CA THR A 147 8.79 9.52 -0.02
C THR A 147 10.03 9.54 -0.92
N GLY A 148 10.16 8.58 -1.83
CA GLY A 148 11.32 8.47 -2.73
C GLY A 148 12.59 7.89 -2.10
N PHE A 149 12.47 7.20 -0.95
CA PHE A 149 13.57 6.44 -0.35
C PHE A 149 13.75 5.11 -1.08
N TRP A 150 14.26 5.17 -2.32
CA TRP A 150 14.29 4.05 -3.26
C TRP A 150 15.24 2.92 -2.86
N ASP A 151 16.32 3.22 -2.15
CA ASP A 151 17.22 2.23 -1.55
C ASP A 151 16.48 1.37 -0.51
N ALA A 152 15.77 2.02 0.42
CA ALA A 152 15.00 1.35 1.46
C ALA A 152 13.76 0.64 0.88
N ALA A 153 13.10 1.24 -0.13
CA ALA A 153 12.01 0.62 -0.86
C ALA A 153 12.46 -0.69 -1.53
N GLN A 154 13.63 -0.67 -2.19
CA GLN A 154 14.20 -1.85 -2.84
C GLN A 154 14.50 -2.96 -1.84
N ALA A 155 15.22 -2.64 -0.76
CA ALA A 155 15.58 -3.62 0.25
C ALA A 155 14.34 -4.25 0.91
N THR A 156 13.35 -3.44 1.23
CA THR A 156 12.10 -3.91 1.86
C THR A 156 11.26 -4.74 0.89
N ALA A 157 11.20 -4.36 -0.40
CA ALA A 157 10.51 -5.13 -1.42
C ALA A 157 11.17 -6.48 -1.71
N ARG A 158 12.51 -6.56 -1.70
CA ARG A 158 13.25 -7.83 -1.81
C ARG A 158 12.91 -8.75 -0.64
N ARG A 159 12.99 -8.24 0.59
CA ARG A 159 12.59 -8.97 1.78
C ARG A 159 11.16 -9.50 1.68
N TYR A 160 10.22 -8.70 1.16
CA TYR A 160 8.85 -9.17 0.94
C TYR A 160 8.80 -10.33 -0.06
N VAL A 161 9.49 -10.21 -1.20
CA VAL A 161 9.52 -11.26 -2.23
C VAL A 161 10.11 -12.56 -1.69
N ASP A 162 11.16 -12.47 -0.87
CA ASP A 162 11.86 -13.62 -0.31
C ASP A 162 11.03 -14.32 0.80
N GLU A 163 10.34 -13.56 1.65
CA GLU A 163 9.56 -14.10 2.77
C GLU A 163 8.14 -14.56 2.38
N PHE A 164 7.59 -13.99 1.30
CA PHE A 164 6.22 -14.24 0.84
C PHE A 164 6.18 -14.62 -0.66
N PRO A 165 6.87 -15.70 -1.08
CA PRO A 165 6.97 -16.09 -2.48
C PRO A 165 5.62 -16.45 -3.12
N ASP A 166 4.63 -16.84 -2.30
CA ASP A 166 3.29 -17.23 -2.75
C ASP A 166 2.25 -16.09 -2.65
N ALA A 167 2.69 -14.85 -2.43
CA ALA A 167 1.77 -13.72 -2.33
C ALA A 167 1.18 -13.33 -3.70
N ASP A 168 -0.14 -13.17 -3.78
CA ASP A 168 -0.84 -12.75 -5.01
C ASP A 168 -0.33 -11.43 -5.61
N ASP A 169 0.24 -10.55 -4.78
CA ASP A 169 0.73 -9.22 -5.18
C ASP A 169 2.26 -9.17 -5.40
N LEU A 170 2.92 -10.33 -5.52
CA LEU A 170 4.38 -10.44 -5.65
C LEU A 170 4.92 -9.63 -6.82
N ILE A 171 4.24 -9.69 -7.96
CA ILE A 171 4.64 -8.99 -9.18
C ILE A 171 4.72 -7.47 -8.98
N PHE A 172 3.84 -6.88 -8.17
CA PHE A 172 3.89 -5.45 -7.84
C PHE A 172 5.12 -5.11 -7.00
N LYS A 173 5.51 -5.97 -6.06
CA LYS A 173 6.76 -5.77 -5.29
C LYS A 173 7.98 -5.92 -6.17
N LYS A 174 7.97 -6.85 -7.13
CA LYS A 174 9.01 -6.98 -8.15
C LYS A 174 9.09 -5.71 -9.01
N ILE A 175 7.98 -5.15 -9.48
CA ILE A 175 7.97 -3.87 -10.21
C ILE A 175 8.60 -2.75 -9.38
N ILE A 176 8.33 -2.68 -8.07
CA ILE A 176 8.95 -1.70 -7.17
C ILE A 176 10.48 -1.86 -7.13
N ILE A 177 11.02 -3.08 -7.13
CA ILE A 177 12.47 -3.33 -7.20
C ILE A 177 13.05 -2.77 -8.52
N GLY A 178 12.39 -3.05 -9.65
CA GLY A 178 12.79 -2.52 -10.96
C GLY A 178 12.75 -0.99 -11.02
N ARG A 179 11.66 -0.37 -10.55
CA ARG A 179 11.53 1.09 -10.43
C ARG A 179 12.59 1.70 -9.50
N SER A 180 12.94 1.00 -8.43
CA SER A 180 13.99 1.46 -7.51
C SER A 180 15.34 1.51 -8.21
N TYR A 181 15.67 0.52 -9.05
CA TYR A 181 16.89 0.58 -9.88
C TYR A 181 16.92 1.82 -10.78
N ILE A 182 15.80 2.16 -11.44
CA ILE A 182 15.70 3.36 -12.28
C ILE A 182 15.98 4.63 -11.46
N ASN A 183 15.36 4.77 -10.29
CA ASN A 183 15.51 5.97 -9.47
C ASN A 183 16.88 6.08 -8.76
N LEU A 184 17.58 4.96 -8.63
CA LEU A 184 18.97 4.91 -8.15
C LEU A 184 20.00 5.04 -9.29
N ASN A 185 19.56 5.41 -10.50
CA ASN A 185 20.36 5.55 -11.73
C ASN A 185 21.08 4.26 -12.17
N GLN A 186 20.59 3.10 -11.73
CA GLN A 186 21.11 1.79 -12.11
C GLN A 186 20.33 1.24 -13.31
N PHE A 187 20.38 1.96 -14.43
CA PHE A 187 19.49 1.73 -15.57
C PHE A 187 19.63 0.35 -16.21
N GLN A 188 20.86 -0.14 -16.38
CA GLN A 188 21.10 -1.47 -16.94
C GLN A 188 20.53 -2.59 -16.04
N ASN A 189 20.75 -2.49 -14.73
CA ASN A 189 20.17 -3.40 -13.74
C ASN A 189 18.63 -3.36 -13.79
N ALA A 190 18.04 -2.16 -13.97
CA ALA A 190 16.60 -2.01 -14.10
C ALA A 190 16.08 -2.76 -15.33
N VAL A 191 16.71 -2.59 -16.49
CA VAL A 191 16.33 -3.26 -17.75
C VAL A 191 16.43 -4.77 -17.60
N GLU A 192 17.55 -5.29 -17.11
CA GLU A 192 17.77 -6.73 -16.93
C GLU A 192 16.74 -7.35 -16.00
N TYR A 193 16.53 -6.72 -14.84
CA TYR A 193 15.58 -7.18 -13.83
C TYR A 193 14.13 -7.09 -14.31
N LEU A 194 13.72 -5.99 -14.95
CA LEU A 194 12.37 -5.84 -15.46
C LEU A 194 12.07 -6.83 -16.60
N ARG A 195 13.06 -7.12 -17.46
CA ARG A 195 12.93 -8.15 -18.50
C ARG A 195 12.78 -9.55 -17.90
N SER A 196 13.47 -9.86 -16.80
CA SER A 196 13.36 -11.19 -16.18
C SER A 196 11.97 -11.44 -15.60
N ILE A 197 11.35 -10.42 -14.97
CA ILE A 197 10.01 -10.56 -14.37
C ILE A 197 8.88 -10.43 -15.39
N LYS A 198 9.15 -9.88 -16.58
CA LYS A 198 8.14 -9.69 -17.64
C LYS A 198 7.45 -11.00 -18.01
N ARG A 199 8.16 -12.13 -17.97
CA ARG A 199 7.62 -13.47 -18.30
C ARG A 199 6.59 -13.98 -17.30
N GLU A 200 6.57 -13.43 -16.09
CA GLU A 200 5.64 -13.78 -15.03
C GLU A 200 4.37 -12.90 -15.06
N ALA A 201 4.37 -11.82 -15.85
CA ALA A 201 3.29 -10.86 -15.89
C ALA A 201 2.15 -11.30 -16.81
N ASP A 202 0.93 -11.00 -16.39
CA ASP A 202 -0.25 -11.15 -17.24
C ASP A 202 -0.39 -9.99 -18.24
N SER A 203 -1.43 -10.06 -19.08
CA SER A 203 -1.68 -9.03 -20.10
C SER A 203 -2.06 -7.66 -19.54
N GLU A 204 -2.45 -7.56 -18.27
CA GLU A 204 -2.76 -6.26 -17.64
C GLU A 204 -1.49 -5.57 -17.13
N ILE A 205 -0.51 -6.34 -16.67
CA ILE A 205 0.73 -5.86 -16.05
C ILE A 205 1.87 -5.72 -17.08
N GLU A 206 1.89 -6.54 -18.13
CA GLU A 206 2.96 -6.51 -19.14
C GLU A 206 3.23 -5.09 -19.73
N PRO A 207 2.21 -4.27 -20.04
CA PRO A 207 2.42 -2.89 -20.51
C PRO A 207 3.15 -1.98 -19.51
N GLU A 208 2.91 -2.16 -18.20
CA GLU A 208 3.56 -1.39 -17.13
C GLU A 208 5.06 -1.73 -17.05
N ILE A 209 5.39 -3.02 -17.04
CA ILE A 209 6.79 -3.47 -17.03
C ILE A 209 7.51 -2.97 -18.28
N GLN A 210 6.85 -3.09 -19.44
CA GLN A 210 7.37 -2.61 -20.72
C GLN A 210 7.63 -1.09 -20.71
N PHE A 211 6.77 -0.32 -20.06
CA PHE A 211 6.95 1.12 -19.86
C PHE A 211 8.19 1.42 -19.01
N TYR A 212 8.37 0.73 -17.89
CA TYR A 212 9.54 0.95 -17.04
C TYR A 212 10.86 0.54 -17.69
N ILE A 213 10.87 -0.47 -18.57
CA ILE A 213 12.06 -0.78 -19.38
C ILE A 213 12.37 0.41 -20.32
N GLY A 214 11.37 0.97 -20.97
CA GLY A 214 11.54 2.17 -21.81
C GLY A 214 12.01 3.39 -21.03
N ASP A 215 11.46 3.63 -19.83
CA ASP A 215 11.87 4.73 -18.94
C ASP A 215 13.33 4.57 -18.46
N ALA A 216 13.76 3.34 -18.18
CA ALA A 216 15.15 3.05 -17.85
C ALA A 216 16.10 3.45 -19.00
N TYR A 217 15.80 3.04 -20.24
CA TYR A 217 16.59 3.45 -21.42
C TYR A 217 16.55 4.95 -21.66
N LEU A 218 15.37 5.59 -21.50
CA LEU A 218 15.21 7.03 -21.67
C LEU A 218 16.12 7.80 -20.72
N LYS A 219 16.14 7.40 -19.43
CA LYS A 219 16.99 8.02 -18.40
C LYS A 219 18.47 7.69 -18.55
N ALA A 220 18.81 6.56 -19.17
CA ALA A 220 20.17 6.24 -19.58
C ALA A 220 20.67 7.06 -20.78
N GLY A 221 19.77 7.76 -21.48
CA GLY A 221 20.08 8.49 -22.71
C GLY A 221 20.11 7.62 -23.96
N GLU A 222 19.69 6.36 -23.85
CA GLU A 222 19.58 5.41 -24.97
C GLU A 222 18.21 5.57 -25.65
N TYR A 223 18.04 6.71 -26.32
CA TYR A 223 16.73 7.15 -26.80
C TYR A 223 16.14 6.21 -27.87
N GLU A 224 16.95 5.64 -28.75
CA GLU A 224 16.51 4.65 -29.75
C GLU A 224 15.95 3.40 -29.09
N ASN A 225 16.63 2.87 -28.06
CA ASN A 225 16.15 1.74 -27.29
C ASN A 225 14.87 2.08 -26.53
N ALA A 226 14.80 3.27 -25.92
CA ALA A 226 13.61 3.75 -25.24
C ALA A 226 12.39 3.79 -26.19
N ILE A 227 12.56 4.37 -27.38
CA ILE A 227 11.53 4.41 -28.43
C ILE A 227 11.10 2.98 -28.79
N ALA A 228 12.06 2.08 -29.05
CA ALA A 228 11.78 0.70 -29.43
C ALA A 228 10.95 -0.05 -28.38
N GLU A 229 11.13 0.26 -27.09
CA GLU A 229 10.35 -0.34 -26.00
C GLU A 229 8.98 0.32 -25.82
N PHE A 230 8.88 1.65 -25.95
CA PHE A 230 7.60 2.35 -25.82
C PHE A 230 6.62 2.02 -26.96
N VAL A 231 7.09 1.88 -28.20
CA VAL A 231 6.21 1.58 -29.35
C VAL A 231 5.58 0.18 -29.29
N LYS A 232 6.10 -0.72 -28.45
CA LYS A 232 5.49 -2.04 -28.19
C LYS A 232 4.23 -1.94 -27.33
N ILE A 233 4.14 -0.93 -26.46
CA ILE A 233 3.07 -0.84 -25.45
C ILE A 233 1.68 -0.79 -26.08
N PRO A 234 1.40 0.02 -27.13
CA PRO A 234 0.10 0.01 -27.81
C PRO A 234 -0.28 -1.32 -28.47
N LEU A 235 0.67 -2.24 -28.68
CA LEU A 235 0.42 -3.56 -29.23
C LEU A 235 0.11 -4.60 -28.13
N LEU A 236 0.62 -4.36 -26.92
CA LEU A 236 0.46 -5.24 -25.76
C LEU A 236 -0.81 -4.90 -24.96
N SER A 237 -1.18 -3.61 -24.93
CA SER A 237 -2.37 -3.17 -24.22
C SER A 237 -3.63 -3.66 -24.94
N LYS A 238 -4.39 -4.52 -24.26
CA LYS A 238 -5.84 -4.60 -24.53
C LYS A 238 -6.44 -3.22 -24.23
N LYS A 239 -7.63 -2.89 -24.77
CA LYS A 239 -8.45 -1.74 -24.36
C LYS A 239 -8.77 -1.85 -22.86
N THR A 240 -7.81 -1.55 -22.00
CA THR A 240 -7.88 -1.64 -20.55
C THR A 240 -8.12 -0.25 -19.98
N LYS A 241 -8.41 -0.17 -18.68
CA LYS A 241 -8.63 1.09 -17.96
C LYS A 241 -7.36 1.94 -17.78
N LEU A 242 -6.17 1.35 -17.93
CA LEU A 242 -4.88 2.00 -17.67
C LEU A 242 -4.29 2.55 -18.97
N GLN A 243 -4.03 3.86 -19.01
CA GLN A 243 -3.59 4.58 -20.21
C GLN A 243 -2.07 4.49 -20.44
N TRP A 244 -1.45 3.32 -20.23
CA TRP A 244 -0.01 3.11 -20.49
C TRP A 244 0.37 3.48 -21.92
N GLU A 245 -0.55 3.30 -22.86
CA GLU A 245 -0.40 3.73 -24.25
C GLU A 245 -0.11 5.23 -24.39
N ALA A 246 -0.83 6.09 -23.65
CA ALA A 246 -0.69 7.53 -23.77
C ALA A 246 0.61 8.01 -23.11
N SER A 247 1.00 7.41 -21.98
CA SER A 247 2.32 7.61 -21.39
C SER A 247 3.41 7.16 -22.36
N ALA A 248 3.29 5.98 -22.96
CA ALA A 248 4.26 5.46 -23.92
C ALA A 248 4.45 6.38 -25.13
N LEU A 249 3.34 6.90 -25.69
CA LEU A 249 3.39 7.89 -26.77
C LEU A 249 4.08 9.18 -26.32
N TYR A 250 3.77 9.66 -25.12
CA TYR A 250 4.37 10.90 -24.60
C TYR A 250 5.88 10.74 -24.42
N TYR A 251 6.32 9.66 -23.79
CA TYR A 251 7.73 9.40 -23.53
C TYR A 251 8.50 9.03 -24.82
N SER A 252 7.85 8.39 -25.80
CA SER A 252 8.40 8.26 -27.16
C SER A 252 8.63 9.62 -27.80
N GLY A 253 7.68 10.54 -27.65
CA GLY A 253 7.81 11.92 -28.09
C GLY A 253 9.03 12.60 -27.49
N GLN A 254 9.22 12.49 -26.17
CA GLN A 254 10.38 13.05 -25.47
C GLN A 254 11.70 12.44 -25.95
N ALA A 255 11.73 11.12 -26.17
CA ALA A 255 12.91 10.44 -26.71
C ALA A 255 13.26 10.94 -28.13
N TYR A 256 12.26 11.08 -29.02
CA TYR A 256 12.47 11.65 -30.35
C TYR A 256 12.96 13.10 -30.30
N GLU A 257 12.48 13.92 -29.36
CA GLU A 257 13.00 15.28 -29.18
C GLU A 257 14.47 15.28 -28.79
N LYS A 258 14.86 14.41 -27.85
CA LYS A 258 16.26 14.29 -27.41
C LYS A 258 17.19 13.83 -28.53
N LEU A 259 16.68 13.09 -29.51
CA LEU A 259 17.38 12.73 -30.75
C LEU A 259 17.35 13.82 -31.83
N GLY A 260 16.68 14.95 -31.60
CA GLY A 260 16.51 16.00 -32.61
C GLY A 260 15.51 15.65 -33.72
N ARG A 261 14.79 14.53 -33.61
CA ARG A 261 13.77 14.07 -34.57
C ARG A 261 12.42 14.73 -34.29
N ILE A 262 12.40 16.06 -34.39
CA ILE A 262 11.23 16.88 -34.06
C ILE A 262 9.95 16.47 -34.81
N PRO A 263 9.97 16.11 -36.12
CA PRO A 263 8.76 15.67 -36.81
C PRO A 263 8.15 14.39 -36.21
N ASP A 264 8.99 13.44 -35.80
CA ASP A 264 8.55 12.20 -35.16
C ASP A 264 8.00 12.45 -33.76
N ALA A 265 8.65 13.33 -32.98
CA ALA A 265 8.17 13.75 -31.67
C ALA A 265 6.77 14.37 -31.75
N VAL A 266 6.57 15.32 -32.68
CA VAL A 266 5.27 15.95 -32.94
C VAL A 266 4.22 14.91 -33.34
N ARG A 267 4.59 13.91 -34.14
CA ARG A 267 3.67 12.81 -34.52
C ARG A 267 3.19 12.06 -33.29
N MET A 268 4.10 11.67 -32.38
CA MET A 268 3.73 10.94 -31.16
C MET A 268 2.76 11.75 -30.28
N TYR A 269 3.03 13.03 -30.04
CA TYR A 269 2.14 13.89 -29.25
C TYR A 269 0.77 14.10 -29.91
N LYS A 270 0.72 14.20 -31.24
CA LYS A 270 -0.56 14.30 -31.97
C LYS A 270 -1.42 13.05 -31.81
N GLU A 271 -0.82 11.87 -31.74
CA GLU A 271 -1.58 10.63 -31.53
C GLU A 271 -2.26 10.60 -30.15
N ILE A 272 -1.64 11.18 -29.11
CA ILE A 272 -2.28 11.34 -27.78
C ILE A 272 -3.55 12.19 -27.89
N ILE A 273 -3.47 13.32 -28.60
CA ILE A 273 -4.58 14.28 -28.73
C ILE A 273 -5.78 13.65 -29.44
N LYS A 274 -5.52 12.92 -30.53
CA LYS A 274 -6.55 12.27 -31.35
C LYS A 274 -7.21 11.08 -30.64
N ARG A 275 -6.51 10.42 -29.73
CA ARG A 275 -6.99 9.16 -29.15
C ARG A 275 -8.18 9.39 -28.21
N PRO A 276 -9.31 8.69 -28.41
CA PRO A 276 -10.47 8.82 -27.52
C PRO A 276 -10.17 8.17 -26.16
N GLY A 277 -10.80 8.70 -25.11
CA GLY A 277 -10.68 8.14 -23.76
C GLY A 277 -9.41 8.53 -22.99
N ILE A 278 -8.46 9.26 -23.60
CA ILE A 278 -7.27 9.78 -22.90
C ILE A 278 -7.62 11.01 -22.05
N ASP A 279 -7.00 11.10 -20.87
CA ASP A 279 -7.18 12.21 -19.93
C ASP A 279 -6.91 13.59 -20.58
N LEU A 280 -7.78 14.56 -20.30
CA LEU A 280 -7.70 15.90 -20.89
C LEU A 280 -6.43 16.66 -20.48
N THR A 281 -5.90 16.40 -19.28
CA THR A 281 -4.65 17.02 -18.80
C THR A 281 -3.48 16.56 -19.64
N LEU A 282 -3.40 15.26 -19.92
CA LEU A 282 -2.33 14.70 -20.75
C LEU A 282 -2.43 15.19 -22.21
N LYS A 283 -3.64 15.34 -22.75
CA LYS A 283 -3.84 15.96 -24.08
C LYS A 283 -3.33 17.40 -24.12
N LYS A 284 -3.67 18.21 -23.12
CA LYS A 284 -3.19 19.60 -22.99
C LYS A 284 -1.67 19.68 -22.88
N GLU A 285 -1.06 18.77 -22.13
CA GLU A 285 0.40 18.72 -22.01
C GLU A 285 1.07 18.36 -23.35
N ALA A 286 0.51 17.40 -24.10
CA ALA A 286 0.98 17.07 -25.43
C ALA A 286 0.87 18.27 -26.41
N GLU A 287 -0.24 19.01 -26.38
CA GLU A 287 -0.43 20.23 -27.18
C GLU A 287 0.59 21.32 -26.84
N LYS A 288 0.80 21.55 -25.53
CA LYS A 288 1.78 22.50 -25.03
C LYS A 288 3.18 22.11 -25.52
N ARG A 289 3.55 20.84 -25.42
CA ARG A 289 4.86 20.35 -25.85
C ARG A 289 5.07 20.52 -27.36
N ILE A 290 4.06 20.23 -28.19
CA ILE A 290 4.13 20.47 -29.65
C ILE A 290 4.43 21.94 -29.97
N LYS A 291 3.80 22.89 -29.26
CA LYS A 291 4.05 24.32 -29.48
C LYS A 291 5.48 24.71 -29.11
N GLN A 292 5.99 24.18 -27.99
CA GLN A 292 7.33 24.48 -27.49
C GLN A 292 8.46 23.99 -28.41
N ILE A 293 8.28 22.85 -29.09
CA ILE A 293 9.34 22.25 -29.91
C ILE A 293 9.29 22.67 -31.38
N LYS A 294 8.25 23.41 -31.77
CA LYS A 294 8.07 23.94 -33.12
C LYS A 294 8.38 25.43 -33.25
N GLY A 295 8.25 26.17 -32.14
CA GLY A 295 8.65 27.56 -32.03
C GLY A 295 10.13 27.66 -31.71
#